data_AF-A0AAV1RD12-F1
#
_entry.id   AF-A0AAV1RD12-F1
#
_cell.length_a   1.000
_cell.length_b   1.000
_cell.length_c   1.000
_cell.angle_alpha   90.00
_cell.angle_beta   90.00
_cell.angle_gamma   90.00
#
_symmetry.space_group_name_H-M   'P 1'
#
loop_
_entity.id
_entity.type
_entity.pdbx_description
1 polymer ?
#
loop_
_entity_poly.entity_id
_entity_poly.type
_entity_poly.pdbx_seq_one_letter_code
_entity_poly.pdbx_strand_id
1 'polypeptide(L)'
;METDAPAEVTSYTCLHVVGDLIGLLDVVAPNQDKVFVVGHDWGALISWSPSRKVIATLEAVYGGDYYMCRFQEPGEIEAEFAEIGAERVSKEFLTFRTLGPLFSPKGKGFHEKPLDTPIVLPSWLSEEDASTTPANLSRKDLLGD
;
A
#
# COMPACT_ATOMS: atom_id res chain seq x y z
N MET A 1 18.22 3.95 -10.23
CA MET A 1 17.60 2.91 -11.07
C MET A 1 16.17 3.37 -11.24
N GLU A 2 15.81 3.86 -12.42
CA GLU A 2 14.40 4.17 -12.70
C GLU A 2 13.66 2.83 -12.77
N THR A 3 12.63 2.67 -11.94
CA THR A 3 11.70 1.55 -12.04
C THR A 3 10.61 1.94 -13.03
N ASP A 4 10.18 0.99 -13.85
CA ASP A 4 9.03 1.16 -14.74
C ASP A 4 7.80 0.49 -14.11
N ALA A 5 6.60 0.98 -14.43
CA ALA A 5 5.34 0.49 -13.89
C ALA A 5 4.20 0.71 -14.92
N PRO A 6 3.29 -0.26 -15.11
CA PRO A 6 2.16 -0.08 -16.03
C PRO A 6 1.23 1.07 -15.59
N ALA A 7 0.82 1.97 -16.49
CA ALA A 7 -0.07 3.08 -16.14
C ALA A 7 -1.51 2.63 -15.79
N GLU A 8 -1.98 1.53 -16.39
CA GLU A 8 -3.36 1.08 -16.26
C GLU A 8 -3.60 0.31 -14.96
N VAL A 9 -4.57 0.75 -14.14
CA VAL A 9 -4.95 0.08 -12.88
C VAL A 9 -5.30 -1.40 -13.08
N THR A 10 -5.87 -1.76 -14.23
CA THR A 10 -6.20 -3.15 -14.56
C THR A 10 -4.97 -4.05 -14.74
N SER A 11 -3.77 -3.49 -14.81
CA SER A 11 -2.51 -4.24 -14.87
C SER A 11 -2.05 -4.72 -13.50
N TYR A 12 -2.72 -4.33 -12.41
CA TYR A 12 -2.35 -4.68 -11.02
C TYR A 12 -3.25 -5.75 -10.39
N THR A 13 -3.90 -6.58 -11.20
CA THR A 13 -4.66 -7.72 -10.68
C THR A 13 -3.74 -8.72 -9.96
N CYS A 14 -4.30 -9.51 -9.03
CA CYS A 14 -3.55 -10.59 -8.39
C CYS A 14 -2.91 -11.55 -9.40
N LEU A 15 -3.55 -11.77 -10.56
CA LEU A 15 -3.00 -12.65 -11.61
C LEU A 15 -1.76 -12.07 -12.27
N HIS A 16 -1.70 -10.75 -12.47
CA HIS A 16 -0.52 -10.09 -13.00
C HIS A 16 0.65 -10.23 -12.02
N VAL A 17 0.44 -9.93 -10.74
CA VAL A 17 1.49 -10.06 -9.72
C VAL A 17 1.94 -11.52 -9.54
N VAL A 18 1.03 -12.49 -9.61
CA VAL A 18 1.41 -13.92 -9.62
C VAL A 18 2.21 -14.26 -10.88
N GLY A 19 1.85 -13.70 -12.04
CA GLY A 19 2.62 -13.83 -13.28
C GLY A 19 4.05 -13.30 -13.13
N ASP A 20 4.21 -12.12 -12.53
CA ASP A 20 5.53 -11.51 -12.26
C ASP A 20 6.36 -12.38 -11.32
N LEU A 21 5.75 -12.95 -10.27
CA LEU A 21 6.42 -13.86 -9.34
C LEU A 21 6.90 -15.14 -10.05
N ILE A 22 6.07 -15.74 -10.92
CA ILE A 22 6.46 -16.93 -11.69
C ILE A 22 7.62 -16.58 -12.63
N GLY A 23 7.51 -15.48 -13.38
CA GLY A 23 8.58 -15.03 -14.28
C GLY A 23 9.88 -14.71 -13.55
N LEU A 24 9.81 -14.14 -12.34
CA LEU A 24 10.98 -13.91 -11.49
C LEU A 24 11.64 -15.24 -11.10
N LEU A 25 10.85 -16.23 -10.68
CA LEU A 25 11.34 -17.55 -10.27
C LEU A 25 12.04 -18.30 -11.42
N ASP A 26 11.52 -18.19 -12.64
CA ASP A 26 12.15 -18.75 -13.84
C ASP A 26 13.55 -18.17 -14.08
N VAL A 27 13.80 -16.92 -13.67
CA VAL A 27 15.11 -16.25 -13.81
C VAL A 27 16.04 -16.55 -12.64
N VAL A 28 15.58 -16.42 -11.40
CA VAL A 28 16.44 -16.48 -10.21
C VAL A 28 16.60 -17.89 -9.63
N ALA A 29 15.69 -18.80 -9.96
CA ALA A 29 15.69 -20.17 -9.46
C ALA A 29 15.32 -21.21 -10.55
N PRO A 30 15.93 -21.18 -11.74
CA PRO A 30 15.51 -22.00 -12.90
C PRO A 30 15.61 -23.52 -12.68
N ASN A 31 16.40 -23.95 -11.69
CA ASN A 31 16.62 -25.36 -11.36
C ASN A 31 15.93 -25.79 -10.06
N GLN A 32 15.03 -24.97 -9.52
CA GLN A 32 14.29 -25.28 -8.30
C GLN A 32 12.82 -25.55 -8.65
N ASP A 33 12.39 -26.80 -8.47
CA ASP A 33 10.99 -27.18 -8.69
C ASP A 33 10.03 -26.51 -7.68
N LYS A 34 10.56 -26.09 -6.52
CA LYS A 34 9.79 -25.50 -5.42
C LYS A 34 10.60 -24.43 -4.70
N VAL A 35 9.88 -23.42 -4.21
CA VAL A 35 10.43 -22.38 -3.34
C VAL A 35 9.56 -22.19 -2.10
N PHE A 36 10.15 -21.65 -1.04
CA PHE A 36 9.39 -21.17 0.12
C PHE A 36 8.97 -19.72 -0.13
N VAL A 37 7.67 -19.46 -0.03
CA VAL A 37 7.10 -18.12 -0.18
C VAL A 37 6.74 -17.58 1.21
N VAL A 38 7.21 -16.38 1.51
CA VAL A 38 6.84 -15.63 2.71
C VAL A 38 6.13 -14.35 2.26
N GLY A 39 4.86 -14.19 2.63
CA GLY A 39 4.05 -13.02 2.28
C GLY A 39 3.61 -12.26 3.53
N HIS A 40 3.53 -10.93 3.41
CA HIS A 40 3.00 -10.03 4.43
C HIS A 40 1.95 -9.12 3.79
N ASP A 41 0.85 -8.84 4.49
CA ASP A 41 -0.25 -7.96 4.02
C ASP A 41 -0.80 -8.35 2.63
N TRP A 42 -0.80 -7.45 1.63
CA TRP A 42 -1.18 -7.74 0.25
C TRP A 42 -0.37 -8.89 -0.36
N GLY A 43 0.92 -9.02 -0.02
CA GLY A 43 1.75 -10.14 -0.47
C GLY A 43 1.25 -11.49 0.05
N ALA A 44 0.65 -11.52 1.24
CA ALA A 44 -0.03 -12.72 1.73
C ALA A 44 -1.35 -12.96 0.98
N LEU A 45 -2.15 -11.91 0.75
CA LEU A 45 -3.45 -12.03 0.03
C LEU A 45 -3.29 -12.52 -1.41
N ILE A 46 -2.31 -11.99 -2.13
CA ILE A 46 -2.02 -12.36 -3.53
C ILE A 46 -1.68 -13.85 -3.63
N SER A 47 -0.92 -14.38 -2.66
CA SER A 47 -0.59 -15.81 -2.60
C SER A 47 -1.80 -16.73 -2.38
N TRP A 48 -2.91 -16.21 -1.84
CA TRP A 48 -4.13 -16.97 -1.52
C TRP A 48 -5.27 -16.77 -2.54
N SER A 49 -5.15 -15.86 -3.52
CA SER A 49 -6.12 -15.57 -4.59
C SER A 49 -7.61 -15.56 -4.17
N PRO A 50 -8.09 -14.50 -3.48
CA PRO A 50 -9.51 -14.38 -3.18
C PRO A 50 -10.32 -13.86 -4.39
N SER A 51 -11.07 -14.74 -5.05
CA SER A 51 -11.95 -14.40 -6.20
C SER A 51 -13.26 -13.68 -5.83
N ARG A 52 -13.30 -12.75 -4.86
CA ARG A 52 -14.58 -12.17 -4.38
C ARG A 52 -14.57 -10.66 -4.16
N LYS A 53 -15.79 -10.09 -4.10
CA LYS A 53 -16.14 -8.68 -3.85
C LYS A 53 -15.73 -8.19 -2.44
N VAL A 54 -14.44 -8.28 -2.13
CA VAL A 54 -13.86 -7.92 -0.84
C VAL A 54 -14.20 -6.46 -0.50
N ILE A 55 -14.01 -5.55 -1.45
CA ILE A 55 -14.28 -4.11 -1.26
C ILE A 55 -15.75 -3.84 -0.93
N ALA A 56 -16.70 -4.34 -1.73
CA ALA A 56 -18.12 -4.14 -1.46
C ALA A 56 -18.56 -4.72 -0.10
N THR A 57 -17.91 -5.81 0.34
CA THR A 57 -18.16 -6.38 1.67
C THR A 57 -17.61 -5.47 2.77
N LEU A 58 -16.39 -4.95 2.59
CA LEU A 58 -15.75 -4.07 3.56
C LEU A 58 -16.47 -2.73 3.67
N GLU A 59 -16.92 -2.16 2.55
CA GLU A 59 -17.73 -0.95 2.53
C GLU A 59 -19.06 -1.16 3.28
N ALA A 60 -19.74 -2.29 3.07
CA ALA A 60 -20.97 -2.61 3.77
C ALA A 60 -20.79 -2.78 5.30
N VAL A 61 -19.60 -3.20 5.74
CA VAL A 61 -19.31 -3.45 7.16
C VAL A 61 -18.72 -2.22 7.87
N TYR A 62 -17.81 -1.51 7.22
CA TYR A 62 -17.02 -0.43 7.82
C TYR A 62 -17.32 0.96 7.25
N GLY A 63 -18.09 1.05 6.17
CA GLY A 63 -18.42 2.31 5.50
C GLY A 63 -17.30 2.83 4.58
N GLY A 64 -17.58 3.94 3.90
CA GLY A 64 -16.71 4.52 2.87
C GLY A 64 -15.40 5.12 3.39
N ASP A 65 -15.31 5.45 4.68
CA ASP A 65 -14.08 5.98 5.30
C ASP A 65 -13.05 4.89 5.64
N TYR A 66 -13.40 3.62 5.48
CA TYR A 66 -12.44 2.53 5.61
C TYR A 66 -11.36 2.66 4.54
N TYR A 67 -10.07 2.53 4.93
CA TYR A 67 -8.96 2.93 4.05
C TYR A 67 -9.00 2.25 2.67
N MET A 68 -9.31 0.95 2.59
CA MET A 68 -9.40 0.27 1.30
C MET A 68 -10.52 0.82 0.40
N CYS A 69 -11.60 1.33 0.99
CA CYS A 69 -12.71 1.94 0.25
C CYS A 69 -12.33 3.35 -0.23
N ARG A 70 -11.60 4.12 0.59
CA ARG A 70 -11.07 5.44 0.22
C ARG A 70 -10.08 5.39 -0.95
N PHE A 71 -9.41 4.26 -1.16
CA PHE A 71 -8.39 4.11 -2.20
C PHE A 71 -8.95 3.63 -3.54
N GLN A 72 -10.28 3.52 -3.68
CA GLN A 72 -10.88 2.97 -4.91
C GLN A 72 -10.95 3.96 -6.07
N GLU A 73 -11.11 5.26 -5.80
CA GLU A 73 -11.17 6.29 -6.83
C GLU A 73 -9.75 6.76 -7.20
N PRO A 74 -9.26 6.48 -8.43
CA PRO A 74 -7.89 6.83 -8.80
C PRO A 74 -7.63 8.34 -8.70
N GLY A 75 -6.50 8.71 -8.11
CA GLY A 75 -6.07 10.10 -7.95
C GLY A 75 -6.63 10.82 -6.72
N GLU A 76 -7.68 10.31 -6.06
CA GLU A 76 -8.23 10.96 -4.88
C GLU A 76 -7.29 10.91 -3.67
N ILE A 77 -6.85 9.71 -3.29
CA ILE A 77 -6.01 9.55 -2.10
C ILE A 77 -4.60 10.11 -2.35
N GLU A 78 -4.16 10.03 -3.59
CA GLU A 78 -2.87 10.54 -4.05
C GLU A 78 -2.80 12.05 -3.94
N ALA A 79 -3.85 12.77 -4.35
CA ALA A 79 -3.96 14.21 -4.15
C ALA A 79 -3.98 14.56 -2.66
N GLU A 80 -4.71 13.80 -1.84
CA GLU A 80 -4.78 14.02 -0.39
C GLU A 80 -3.41 13.80 0.29
N PHE A 81 -2.70 12.73 -0.05
CA PHE A 81 -1.38 12.45 0.49
C PHE A 81 -0.31 13.42 0.00
N ALA A 82 -0.46 13.98 -1.21
CA ALA A 82 0.40 15.04 -1.70
C ALA A 82 0.24 16.33 -0.88
N GLU A 83 -0.97 16.65 -0.41
CA GLU A 83 -1.22 17.80 0.47
C GLU A 83 -0.69 17.57 1.89
N ILE A 84 -0.84 16.37 2.45
CA ILE A 84 -0.37 16.01 3.79
C ILE A 84 1.16 15.86 3.84
N GLY A 85 1.76 15.36 2.76
CA GLY A 85 3.17 15.03 2.64
C GLY A 85 3.46 13.54 2.85
N ALA A 86 4.16 12.93 1.90
CA ALA A 86 4.43 11.48 1.88
C ALA A 86 5.17 10.98 3.14
N GLU A 87 6.13 11.73 3.67
CA GLU A 87 6.84 11.37 4.90
C GLU A 87 5.89 11.26 6.09
N ARG A 88 4.97 12.21 6.22
CA ARG A 88 3.98 12.23 7.30
C ARG A 88 3.06 11.02 7.21
N VAL A 89 2.51 10.78 6.02
CA VAL A 89 1.60 9.66 5.74
C VAL A 89 2.27 8.32 6.05
N SER A 90 3.51 8.11 5.58
CA SER A 90 4.28 6.89 5.85
C SER A 90 4.54 6.68 7.34
N LYS A 91 4.92 7.74 8.07
CA LYS A 91 5.13 7.67 9.52
C LYS A 91 3.83 7.34 10.26
N GLU A 92 2.69 7.91 9.89
CA GLU A 92 1.40 7.55 10.50
C GLU A 92 1.05 6.08 10.23
N PHE A 93 1.17 5.63 8.97
CA PHE A 93 0.85 4.26 8.61
C PHE A 93 1.73 3.24 9.35
N LEU A 94 3.05 3.43 9.36
CA LEU A 94 4.00 2.49 9.98
C LEU A 94 3.95 2.52 11.51
N THR A 95 3.51 3.63 12.12
CA THR A 95 3.39 3.76 13.58
C THR A 95 1.99 3.51 14.10
N PHE A 96 1.03 3.19 13.23
CA PHE A 96 -0.33 2.84 13.59
C PHE A 96 -0.33 1.62 14.53
N ARG A 97 -0.87 1.81 15.73
CA ARG A 97 -0.97 0.78 16.78
C ARG A 97 -2.36 0.69 17.41
N THR A 98 -3.30 1.49 16.93
CA THR A 98 -4.68 1.45 17.40
C THR A 98 -5.28 0.11 17.00
N LEU A 99 -5.81 -0.61 17.99
CA LEU A 99 -6.49 -1.88 17.71
C LEU A 99 -7.81 -1.58 16.99
N GLY A 100 -7.97 -2.11 15.78
CA GLY A 100 -9.20 -1.95 15.00
C GLY A 100 -8.96 -1.75 13.51
N PRO A 101 -10.03 -1.58 12.73
CA PRO A 101 -9.93 -1.22 11.33
C PRO A 101 -9.25 0.14 11.15
N LEU A 102 -8.40 0.22 10.13
CA LEU A 102 -7.77 1.48 9.73
C LEU A 102 -8.77 2.32 8.94
N PHE A 103 -9.05 3.52 9.44
CA PHE A 103 -9.87 4.50 8.74
C PHE A 103 -8.99 5.62 8.19
N SER A 104 -9.41 6.20 7.08
CA SER A 104 -8.79 7.40 6.52
C SER A 104 -9.87 8.43 6.16
N PRO A 105 -10.47 9.09 7.16
CA PRO A 105 -11.44 10.14 6.90
C PRO A 105 -10.76 11.28 6.15
N LYS A 106 -11.46 11.85 5.17
CA LYS A 106 -10.92 12.88 4.28
C LYS A 106 -10.28 14.04 5.05
N GLY A 107 -9.02 14.33 4.72
CA GLY A 107 -8.21 15.40 5.29
C GLY A 107 -7.60 15.11 6.65
N LYS A 108 -7.69 13.87 7.16
CA LYS A 108 -7.18 13.49 8.49
C LYS A 108 -6.00 12.51 8.46
N GLY A 109 -5.63 11.98 7.30
CA GLY A 109 -4.59 10.94 7.23
C GLY A 109 -5.07 9.63 7.83
N PHE A 110 -4.20 8.95 8.60
CA PHE A 110 -4.50 7.65 9.21
C PHE A 110 -4.68 7.72 10.73
N HIS A 111 -4.15 8.77 11.36
CA HIS A 111 -4.30 8.98 12.78
C HIS A 111 -5.52 9.85 13.08
N GLU A 112 -6.25 9.53 14.15
CA GLU A 112 -7.33 10.41 14.65
C GLU A 112 -6.79 11.73 15.22
N LYS A 113 -5.47 11.80 15.44
CA LYS A 113 -4.79 12.96 16.00
C LYS A 113 -4.62 14.05 14.95
N PRO A 114 -4.62 15.33 15.35
CA PRO A 114 -4.27 16.43 14.47
C PRO A 114 -2.93 16.24 13.73
N LEU A 115 -2.87 16.65 12.47
CA LEU A 115 -1.70 16.47 11.59
C LEU A 115 -0.44 17.21 12.08
N ASP A 116 -0.56 18.20 12.96
CA ASP A 116 0.54 18.91 13.61
C ASP A 116 1.10 18.15 14.82
N THR A 117 0.42 17.09 15.28
CA THR A 117 0.90 16.29 16.42
C THR A 117 2.20 15.59 16.05
N PRO A 118 3.29 15.73 16.83
CA PRO A 118 4.55 15.03 16.56
C PRO A 118 4.36 13.50 16.59
N ILE A 119 4.96 12.80 15.62
CA ILE A 119 5.01 11.34 15.58
C ILE A 119 6.28 10.87 16.27
N VAL A 120 6.13 10.07 17.32
CA VAL A 120 7.26 9.45 18.00
C VAL A 120 7.51 8.09 17.36
N LEU A 121 8.68 7.93 16.74
CA LEU A 121 9.05 6.67 16.11
C LEU A 121 9.33 5.58 17.15
N PRO A 122 8.85 4.34 16.94
CA PRO A 122 9.21 3.22 17.77
C PRO A 122 10.67 2.81 17.55
N SER A 123 11.28 2.12 18.51
CA SER A 123 12.70 1.73 18.46
C SER A 123 13.09 0.81 17.29
N TRP A 124 12.13 0.23 16.58
CA TRP A 124 12.37 -0.61 15.41
C TRP A 124 12.35 0.16 14.08
N LEU A 125 11.94 1.43 14.08
CA LEU A 125 11.82 2.27 12.89
C LEU A 125 12.72 3.50 13.05
N SER A 126 13.80 3.57 12.26
CA SER A 126 14.68 4.74 12.28
C SER A 126 14.09 5.89 11.46
N GLU A 127 14.59 7.11 11.69
CA GLU A 127 14.23 8.26 10.85
C GLU A 127 14.61 8.04 9.38
N GLU A 128 15.73 7.35 9.13
CA GLU A 128 16.19 7.01 7.77
C GLU A 128 15.20 6.05 7.10
N ASP A 129 14.80 4.97 7.78
CA ASP A 129 13.83 4.01 7.24
C ASP A 129 12.44 4.63 7.04
N ALA A 130 12.04 5.56 7.91
CA ALA A 130 10.75 6.24 7.82
C ALA A 130 10.71 7.35 6.75
N SER A 131 11.85 8.00 6.50
CA SER A 131 12.02 9.06 5.49
C SER A 131 12.47 8.51 4.15
N THR A 132 12.84 7.22 4.09
CA THR A 132 12.97 6.46 2.85
C THR A 132 11.58 6.30 2.25
N THR A 133 11.09 7.42 1.72
CA THR A 133 10.32 7.39 0.49
C THR A 133 11.20 6.56 -0.44
N PRO A 134 10.77 5.38 -0.93
CA PRO A 134 11.47 4.81 -2.06
C PRO A 134 11.57 5.95 -3.06
N ALA A 135 12.71 6.12 -3.73
CA ALA A 135 12.90 7.15 -4.78
C ALA A 135 11.88 7.04 -5.94
N ASN A 136 10.84 6.22 -5.78
CA ASN A 136 9.80 5.74 -6.66
C ASN A 136 8.37 5.97 -6.10
N LEU A 137 8.19 6.81 -5.06
CA LEU A 137 6.91 7.50 -4.85
C LEU A 137 7.07 8.90 -5.45
N SER A 138 7.40 8.94 -6.73
CA SER A 138 7.46 10.20 -7.47
C SER A 138 6.04 10.55 -7.91
N ARG A 139 5.83 11.83 -8.22
CA ARG A 139 4.59 12.40 -8.75
C ARG A 139 3.90 11.57 -9.86
N LYS A 140 4.64 10.74 -10.59
CA LYS A 140 4.11 9.86 -11.66
C LYS A 140 3.42 8.61 -11.13
N ASP A 141 3.94 8.02 -10.05
CA ASP A 141 3.44 6.78 -9.44
C ASP A 141 2.07 6.97 -8.75
N LEU A 142 1.67 8.23 -8.58
CA LEU A 142 0.47 8.67 -7.89
C LEU A 142 -0.57 9.32 -8.82
N LEU A 143 -0.22 9.68 -10.06
CA LEU A 143 -1.11 10.45 -10.94
C LEU A 143 -1.49 9.73 -12.23
N GLY A 144 -0.93 8.56 -12.54
CA GLY A 144 -1.36 7.80 -13.72
C GLY A 144 -1.25 8.56 -15.06
N ASP A 145 -0.38 9.57 -15.13
CA ASP A 145 -0.13 10.43 -16.30
C ASP A 145 1.28 10.23 -16.88
#